data_AF-A0A067QW23-F1
#
_entry.id   AF-A0A067QW23-F1
#
_cell.length_a   1.000
_cell.length_b   1.000
_cell.length_c   1.000
_cell.angle_alpha   90.00
_cell.angle_beta   90.00
_cell.angle_gamma   90.00
#
_symmetry.space_group_name_H-M   'P 1'
#
loop_
_entity.id
_entity.type
_entity.pdbx_description
1 polymer ?
#
loop_
_entity_poly.entity_id
_entity_poly.type
_entity_poly.pdbx_seq_one_letter_code
_entity_poly.pdbx_strand_id
1 'polypeptide(L)'
;MAAVRRCATMLVLCALTFEFVVMGAEVIDGSATKDRTLNGRRRQVATEPNGARRRRPSAGLKPGLDKSLVNETLGPSAVERNGKFLSLFTIVQFQNQGCAASSGDNGTCVTSAECSDRGGVASGPCANGYGVCCVFLATCGQNTKENCTYFVNQGYPGPYDGTGSCQLTINKAHPDICQFRLDFDQFSIAGPESIDHICNNDQFIVAGGNPTSAICGINTGNHMYIDAGVGNTNPVTLNFVTSGLSFPRNWKIKICQIPCNTIYRAEEGCLQYFTGVSGQIKSYNYDPAFGLQLSKQDYSICIRKERNFCGIQYAACPDTVNNRTHAFTLSGNTRGQTAVSSNTGTIGPNSCNEDWLIIPCATNVGRTELLACVDRICGGTLNTEISTTAATVFSTVKPFRLTVHTNNIEAPSDAGNRGFCLNYVQQPCSNNYEV
;
A
#
# COMPACT_ATOMS: atom_id res chain seq x y z
N MET A 1 -62.91 19.52 13.18
CA MET A 1 -64.12 19.57 12.33
C MET A 1 -63.65 19.68 10.87
N ALA A 2 -63.46 18.54 10.19
CA ALA A 2 -64.31 18.04 9.08
C ALA A 2 -64.29 19.00 7.86
N ALA A 3 -63.44 18.82 6.83
CA ALA A 3 -63.44 17.81 5.73
C ALA A 3 -64.50 18.05 4.63
N VAL A 4 -64.08 17.84 3.36
CA VAL A 4 -64.81 17.51 2.08
C VAL A 4 -64.31 18.41 0.91
N ARG A 5 -63.39 17.93 0.03
CA ARG A 5 -63.55 17.26 -1.31
C ARG A 5 -64.02 18.25 -2.43
N ARG A 6 -63.47 18.34 -3.66
CA ARG A 6 -63.08 17.32 -4.67
C ARG A 6 -62.35 17.96 -5.90
N CYS A 7 -61.67 17.11 -6.70
CA CYS A 7 -60.93 17.33 -7.95
C CYS A 7 -61.65 18.02 -9.13
N ALA A 8 -60.90 18.67 -10.04
CA ALA A 8 -60.76 18.32 -11.49
C ALA A 8 -59.99 19.39 -12.32
N THR A 9 -58.93 18.94 -13.03
CA THR A 9 -58.56 19.14 -14.47
C THR A 9 -58.70 20.51 -15.18
N MET A 10 -57.62 21.01 -15.83
CA MET A 10 -57.58 21.49 -17.25
C MET A 10 -56.24 22.14 -17.69
N LEU A 11 -55.74 21.70 -18.88
CA LEU A 11 -55.06 22.43 -20.00
C LEU A 11 -53.70 23.16 -19.75
N VAL A 12 -52.69 23.25 -20.66
CA VAL A 12 -52.57 23.11 -22.13
C VAL A 12 -51.08 22.96 -22.54
N LEU A 13 -50.86 22.30 -23.69
CA LEU A 13 -49.63 22.19 -24.49
C LEU A 13 -49.02 23.53 -24.94
N CYS A 14 -47.69 23.59 -25.13
CA CYS A 14 -47.14 24.08 -26.40
C CYS A 14 -45.70 23.57 -26.62
N ALA A 15 -45.49 22.97 -27.79
CA ALA A 15 -44.21 22.51 -28.32
C ALA A 15 -43.52 23.65 -29.08
N LEU A 16 -42.19 23.72 -29.02
CA LEU A 16 -41.37 24.45 -29.97
C LEU A 16 -40.25 23.55 -30.48
N THR A 17 -40.35 23.28 -31.78
CA THR A 17 -39.41 22.64 -32.68
C THR A 17 -38.18 23.52 -32.90
N PHE A 18 -36.98 22.93 -32.90
CA PHE A 18 -35.80 23.53 -33.52
C PHE A 18 -35.20 22.52 -34.51
N GLU A 19 -35.23 22.90 -35.78
CA GLU A 19 -34.55 22.23 -36.89
C GLU A 19 -33.03 22.42 -36.79
N PHE A 20 -32.26 21.37 -37.08
CA PHE A 20 -30.84 21.48 -37.40
C PHE A 20 -30.65 21.24 -38.90
N VAL A 21 -30.05 22.24 -39.56
CA VAL A 21 -29.63 22.21 -40.97
C VAL A 21 -28.30 21.48 -41.11
N VAL A 22 -28.21 20.66 -42.15
CA VAL A 22 -27.05 19.87 -42.58
C VAL A 22 -26.19 20.67 -43.56
N MET A 23 -24.88 20.76 -43.29
CA MET A 23 -23.77 20.91 -44.27
C MET A 23 -22.61 20.10 -43.64
N GLY A 24 -21.97 19.10 -44.26
CA GLY A 24 -21.58 18.95 -45.65
C GLY A 24 -20.09 19.30 -45.78
N ALA A 25 -19.19 18.36 -45.45
CA ALA A 25 -17.78 18.43 -45.84
C ALA A 25 -17.21 17.01 -46.03
N GLU A 26 -16.76 16.77 -47.26
CA GLU A 26 -16.14 15.53 -47.77
C GLU A 26 -14.74 15.33 -47.18
N VAL A 27 -14.37 14.09 -46.89
CA VAL A 27 -12.98 13.65 -46.83
C VAL A 27 -12.88 12.31 -47.59
N ILE A 28 -12.11 12.31 -48.68
CA ILE A 28 -11.77 11.13 -49.47
C ILE A 28 -10.39 10.62 -49.05
N ASP A 29 -10.32 9.30 -49.00
CA ASP A 29 -9.24 8.38 -48.67
C ASP A 29 -7.87 8.59 -49.36
N GLY A 30 -6.80 8.12 -48.72
CA GLY A 30 -5.46 8.07 -49.31
C GLY A 30 -4.39 7.39 -48.44
N SER A 31 -4.44 6.05 -48.39
CA SER A 31 -3.42 5.15 -47.84
C SER A 31 -2.07 5.23 -48.58
N ALA A 32 -0.94 5.20 -47.85
CA ALA A 32 0.26 4.44 -48.20
C ALA A 32 1.34 4.53 -47.10
N THR A 33 1.50 3.43 -46.38
CA THR A 33 2.69 3.04 -45.62
C THR A 33 3.92 2.90 -46.52
N LYS A 34 5.09 3.41 -46.09
CA LYS A 34 6.39 3.00 -46.65
C LYS A 34 7.45 2.89 -45.57
N ASP A 35 7.80 1.64 -45.29
CA ASP A 35 8.96 1.20 -44.52
C ASP A 35 10.24 1.92 -44.94
N ARG A 36 11.04 2.32 -43.95
CA ARG A 36 12.42 2.75 -44.17
C ARG A 36 13.35 1.85 -43.37
N THR A 37 13.83 0.84 -44.08
CA THR A 37 14.90 -0.08 -43.70
C THR A 37 16.25 0.64 -43.60
N LEU A 38 16.99 0.36 -42.54
CA LEU A 38 18.41 0.69 -42.41
C LEU A 38 19.26 -0.35 -43.16
N ASN A 39 19.93 0.06 -44.23
CA ASN A 39 21.22 -0.53 -44.66
C ASN A 39 22.30 0.07 -43.74
N GLY A 40 23.27 -0.64 -43.18
CA GLY A 40 24.06 -1.72 -43.77
C GLY A 40 25.50 -1.22 -43.89
N ARG A 41 26.39 -1.55 -42.94
CA ARG A 41 27.85 -1.54 -43.15
C ARG A 41 28.51 -2.66 -42.36
N ARG A 42 29.06 -3.61 -43.12
CA ARG A 42 29.83 -4.77 -42.71
C ARG A 42 31.25 -4.58 -43.26
N ARG A 43 32.28 -4.71 -42.42
CA ARG A 43 33.67 -5.13 -42.73
C ARG A 43 34.17 -5.84 -41.46
N GLN A 44 34.36 -7.16 -41.47
CA GLN A 44 35.59 -7.91 -41.80
C GLN A 44 36.77 -7.52 -40.87
N VAL A 45 37.63 -8.39 -40.32
CA VAL A 45 37.90 -9.84 -40.39
C VAL A 45 38.85 -10.17 -39.20
N ALA A 46 38.84 -11.45 -38.81
CA ALA A 46 39.70 -12.22 -37.88
C ALA A 46 41.08 -11.68 -37.44
N THR A 47 41.49 -12.06 -36.21
CA THR A 47 42.58 -13.03 -35.96
C THR A 47 42.73 -13.34 -34.46
N GLU A 48 42.56 -14.61 -34.10
CA GLU A 48 43.24 -15.30 -32.97
C GLU A 48 44.72 -15.59 -33.40
N PRO A 49 45.70 -16.02 -32.55
CA PRO A 49 45.49 -17.06 -31.51
C PRO A 49 46.45 -17.13 -30.27
N ASN A 50 46.10 -18.08 -29.38
CA ASN A 50 46.95 -19.04 -28.64
C ASN A 50 47.66 -18.75 -27.29
N GLY A 51 47.24 -19.57 -26.29
CA GLY A 51 48.10 -20.36 -25.39
C GLY A 51 48.49 -19.72 -24.04
N ALA A 52 48.62 -20.39 -22.89
CA ALA A 52 48.43 -21.78 -22.48
C ALA A 52 48.40 -21.88 -20.93
N ARG A 53 47.55 -22.78 -20.41
CA ARG A 53 47.69 -23.69 -19.23
C ARG A 53 48.44 -23.30 -17.92
N ARG A 54 47.70 -23.50 -16.80
CA ARG A 54 48.02 -24.27 -15.55
C ARG A 54 49.15 -23.71 -14.65
N ARG A 55 49.11 -23.66 -13.31
CA ARG A 55 48.62 -24.59 -12.26
C ARG A 55 48.82 -23.95 -10.85
N ARG A 56 48.08 -24.40 -9.83
CA ARG A 56 48.29 -24.11 -8.37
C ARG A 56 49.60 -24.72 -7.83
N PRO A 57 50.02 -24.33 -6.60
CA PRO A 57 50.01 -25.32 -5.50
C PRO A 57 49.60 -24.78 -4.11
N SER A 58 49.60 -25.70 -3.15
CA SER A 58 48.91 -25.72 -1.85
C SER A 58 49.89 -25.73 -0.64
N ALA A 59 49.40 -25.26 0.52
CA ALA A 59 49.55 -25.75 1.91
C ALA A 59 50.92 -26.03 2.62
N GLY A 60 50.97 -25.68 3.93
CA GLY A 60 51.89 -26.20 4.99
C GLY A 60 52.27 -25.12 6.03
N LEU A 61 51.64 -24.98 7.21
CA LEU A 61 51.80 -25.62 8.55
C LEU A 61 53.03 -25.18 9.41
N LYS A 62 52.76 -24.82 10.70
CA LYS A 62 53.59 -24.24 11.80
C LYS A 62 54.56 -25.29 12.48
N PRO A 63 55.17 -25.14 13.72
CA PRO A 63 55.26 -24.08 14.78
C PRO A 63 56.60 -23.96 15.61
N GLY A 64 56.61 -23.12 16.68
CA GLY A 64 57.53 -23.15 17.87
C GLY A 64 58.16 -21.78 18.20
N LEU A 65 57.83 -21.01 19.26
CA LEU A 65 57.92 -21.12 20.74
C LEU A 65 59.35 -21.06 21.33
N ASP A 66 59.70 -19.95 22.01
CA ASP A 66 60.54 -19.98 23.22
C ASP A 66 60.30 -18.77 24.16
N LYS A 67 60.50 -19.01 25.46
CA LYS A 67 60.28 -18.11 26.61
C LYS A 67 61.59 -17.47 27.07
N SER A 68 61.53 -16.28 27.69
CA SER A 68 62.53 -15.90 28.71
C SER A 68 62.00 -14.79 29.63
N LEU A 69 62.13 -15.02 30.94
CA LEU A 69 61.90 -14.10 32.04
C LEU A 69 63.13 -13.22 32.27
N VAL A 70 62.94 -11.95 32.63
CA VAL A 70 63.84 -11.24 33.56
C VAL A 70 63.02 -10.32 34.46
N ASN A 71 63.20 -10.50 35.77
CA ASN A 71 62.76 -9.64 36.86
C ASN A 71 63.98 -8.81 37.28
N GLU A 72 63.89 -7.48 37.28
CA GLU A 72 64.80 -6.64 38.07
C GLU A 72 64.03 -5.47 38.70
N THR A 73 64.10 -5.42 40.03
CA THR A 73 63.67 -4.35 40.92
C THR A 73 64.78 -3.33 41.11
N LEU A 74 64.51 -2.03 40.91
CA LEU A 74 65.27 -0.91 41.49
C LEU A 74 64.33 0.28 41.77
N GLY A 75 64.52 0.90 42.93
CA GLY A 75 63.62 1.82 43.63
C GLY A 75 63.56 3.28 43.13
N PRO A 76 63.08 4.21 43.99
CA PRO A 76 62.13 5.24 43.61
C PRO A 76 62.78 6.61 43.28
N SER A 77 62.16 7.35 42.35
CA SER A 77 62.34 8.80 42.25
C SER A 77 61.00 9.44 41.94
N ALA A 78 60.58 10.32 42.85
CA ALA A 78 59.37 11.11 42.78
C ALA A 78 59.36 11.98 41.52
N VAL A 79 58.34 11.80 40.70
CA VAL A 79 57.94 12.79 39.69
C VAL A 79 56.53 13.21 40.04
N GLU A 80 56.44 14.47 40.43
CA GLU A 80 55.25 15.27 40.67
C GLU A 80 54.27 15.10 39.50
N ARG A 81 53.26 14.23 39.66
CA ARG A 81 52.19 14.08 38.66
C ARG A 81 51.18 15.18 38.90
N ASN A 82 51.41 16.29 38.21
CA ASN A 82 50.43 17.32 37.93
C ASN A 82 49.11 16.64 37.51
N GLY A 83 48.08 16.80 38.33
CA GLY A 83 46.78 16.18 38.14
C GLY A 83 46.15 16.68 36.85
N LYS A 84 46.34 15.91 35.77
CA LYS A 84 45.55 16.06 34.55
C LYS A 84 44.13 15.63 34.89
N PHE A 85 43.30 16.61 35.19
CA PHE A 85 41.85 16.51 35.24
C PHE A 85 41.34 16.24 33.82
N LEU A 86 41.31 14.98 33.38
CA LEU A 86 40.66 14.63 32.12
C LEU A 86 39.94 13.27 32.20
N SER A 87 38.68 13.34 31.76
CA SER A 87 37.85 12.27 31.20
C SER A 87 36.87 11.54 32.13
N LEU A 88 35.95 12.29 32.73
CA LEU A 88 34.66 11.75 33.21
C LEU A 88 33.57 11.79 32.10
N PHE A 89 33.94 11.56 30.84
CA PHE A 89 32.95 11.27 29.80
C PHE A 89 32.81 9.75 29.69
N THR A 90 31.99 9.15 30.56
CA THR A 90 31.48 7.80 30.31
C THR A 90 30.54 7.89 29.11
N ILE A 91 31.06 7.60 27.93
CA ILE A 91 30.27 7.44 26.72
C ILE A 91 29.45 6.15 26.91
N VAL A 92 28.19 6.30 27.30
CA VAL A 92 27.28 5.16 27.42
C VAL A 92 26.82 4.79 26.02
N GLN A 93 27.34 3.67 25.51
CA GLN A 93 26.89 3.06 24.26
C GLN A 93 25.91 1.93 24.59
N PHE A 94 24.75 1.95 23.95
CA PHE A 94 23.79 0.86 23.96
C PHE A 94 23.29 0.63 22.54
N GLN A 95 22.73 -0.55 22.27
CA GLN A 95 22.15 -0.83 20.96
C GLN A 95 20.88 -0.03 20.76
N ASN A 96 20.74 0.59 19.57
CA ASN A 96 19.54 1.31 19.18
C ASN A 96 18.43 0.30 18.90
N GLN A 97 17.51 0.16 19.87
CA GLN A 97 16.37 -0.75 19.80
C GLN A 97 15.07 0.04 19.72
N GLY A 98 14.01 -0.57 19.19
CA GLY A 98 12.67 0.02 19.23
C GLY A 98 12.18 0.23 20.67
N CYS A 99 11.47 1.33 20.91
CA CYS A 99 10.89 1.65 22.21
C CYS A 99 9.46 2.20 22.05
N ALA A 100 8.65 2.04 23.08
CA ALA A 100 7.33 2.66 23.16
C ALA A 100 7.49 4.05 23.79
N ALA A 101 7.10 5.07 23.04
CA ALA A 101 7.15 6.46 23.47
C ALA A 101 6.00 6.76 24.44
N SER A 102 6.18 7.73 25.34
CA SER A 102 5.11 8.18 26.24
C SER A 102 3.94 8.83 25.49
N SER A 103 4.15 9.27 24.25
CA SER A 103 3.10 9.73 23.33
C SER A 103 2.21 8.61 22.77
N GLY A 104 2.57 7.34 22.99
CA GLY A 104 1.94 6.17 22.36
C GLY A 104 2.57 5.77 21.01
N ASP A 105 3.54 6.54 20.52
CA ASP A 105 4.26 6.26 19.28
C ASP A 105 5.37 5.23 19.44
N ASN A 106 5.84 4.66 18.33
CA ASN A 106 7.05 3.84 18.35
C ASN A 106 8.25 4.71 18.01
N GLY A 107 9.21 4.76 18.92
CA GLY A 107 10.48 5.45 18.73
C GLY A 107 11.66 4.49 18.62
N THR A 108 12.85 5.08 18.50
CA THR A 108 14.13 4.38 18.65
C THR A 108 14.81 4.85 19.92
N CYS A 109 15.27 3.91 20.74
CA CYS A 109 16.03 4.21 21.93
C CYS A 109 17.43 4.71 21.54
N VAL A 110 17.72 5.96 21.84
CA VAL A 110 19.01 6.63 21.55
C VAL A 110 19.37 7.56 22.70
N THR A 111 20.58 8.12 22.68
CA THR A 111 20.94 9.16 23.67
C THR A 111 20.12 10.43 23.44
N SER A 112 19.92 11.24 24.49
CA SER A 112 19.18 12.51 24.34
C SER A 112 19.84 13.45 23.33
N ALA A 113 21.18 13.48 23.30
CA ALA A 113 21.94 14.29 22.34
C ALA A 113 21.72 13.79 20.90
N GLU A 114 21.86 12.48 20.66
CA GLU A 114 21.63 11.89 19.34
C GLU A 114 20.20 12.12 18.83
N CYS A 115 19.21 12.07 19.72
CA CYS A 115 17.83 12.37 19.37
C CYS A 115 17.66 13.81 18.88
N SER A 116 18.17 14.77 19.66
CA SER A 116 18.10 16.20 19.32
C SER A 116 18.90 16.54 18.06
N ASP A 117 20.10 15.97 17.90
CA ASP A 117 20.98 16.20 16.75
C ASP A 117 20.37 15.70 15.43
N ARG A 118 19.51 14.68 15.50
CA ARG A 118 18.76 14.15 14.35
C ARG A 118 17.38 14.81 14.16
N GLY A 119 17.04 15.81 14.97
CA GLY A 119 15.75 16.51 14.90
C GLY A 119 14.56 15.69 15.40
N GLY A 120 14.80 14.65 16.20
CA GLY A 120 13.77 13.88 16.86
C GLY A 120 13.30 14.51 18.18
N VAL A 121 12.20 13.99 18.69
CA VAL A 121 11.60 14.40 19.97
C VAL A 121 11.77 13.28 21.00
N ALA A 122 12.37 13.59 22.14
CA ALA A 122 12.50 12.67 23.26
C ALA A 122 11.13 12.46 23.93
N SER A 123 10.65 11.22 23.97
CA SER A 123 9.31 10.87 24.47
C SER A 123 9.38 9.67 25.43
N GLY A 124 9.94 9.91 26.62
CA GLY A 124 10.08 8.91 27.69
C GLY A 124 11.47 8.26 27.76
N PRO A 125 11.83 7.67 28.92
CA PRO A 125 13.13 7.02 29.11
C PRO A 125 13.18 5.63 28.48
N CYS A 126 14.36 5.19 28.09
CA CYS A 126 14.64 3.82 27.64
C CYS A 126 16.03 3.37 28.09
N ALA A 127 16.41 2.11 27.80
CA ALA A 127 17.69 1.53 28.21
C ALA A 127 18.01 1.76 29.70
N ASN A 128 17.07 1.44 30.60
CA ASN A 128 17.20 1.67 32.05
C ASN A 128 17.52 3.12 32.45
N GLY A 129 17.07 4.10 31.65
CA GLY A 129 17.25 5.53 31.92
C GLY A 129 18.52 6.13 31.33
N TYR A 130 19.36 5.33 30.65
CA TYR A 130 20.53 5.85 29.94
C TYR A 130 20.18 6.49 28.59
N GLY A 131 18.99 6.23 28.04
CA GLY A 131 18.52 6.76 26.77
C GLY A 131 17.12 7.36 26.85
N VAL A 132 16.71 7.97 25.73
CA VAL A 132 15.36 8.47 25.50
C VAL A 132 14.74 7.75 24.32
N CYS A 133 13.42 7.56 24.37
CA CYS A 133 12.68 7.06 23.23
C CYS A 133 12.47 8.18 22.21
N CYS A 134 13.26 8.17 21.15
CA CYS A 134 13.26 9.24 20.15
C CYS A 134 12.25 8.99 19.05
N VAL A 135 11.36 9.95 18.81
CA VAL A 135 10.31 9.91 17.79
C VAL A 135 10.62 10.96 16.72
N PHE A 136 10.59 10.56 15.46
CA PHE A 136 10.79 11.47 14.33
C PHE A 136 9.45 11.88 13.74
N LEU A 137 9.20 13.19 13.69
CA LEU A 137 8.03 13.79 13.08
C LEU A 137 8.48 14.61 11.88
N ALA A 138 7.76 14.50 10.77
CA ALA A 138 7.96 15.35 9.61
C ALA A 138 6.62 15.88 9.10
N THR A 139 6.64 17.09 8.54
CA THR A 139 5.48 17.76 7.96
C THR A 139 5.81 18.33 6.57
N CYS A 140 4.89 19.10 6.01
CA CYS A 140 4.95 19.60 4.64
C CYS A 140 6.24 20.35 4.33
N GLY A 141 6.80 20.11 3.15
CA GLY A 141 8.02 20.74 2.64
C GLY A 141 9.32 20.17 3.20
N GLN A 142 9.25 19.22 4.14
CA GLN A 142 10.43 18.60 4.73
C GLN A 142 10.90 17.38 3.95
N ASN A 143 12.11 16.93 4.31
CA ASN A 143 12.73 15.72 3.81
C ASN A 143 13.09 14.85 5.01
N THR A 144 12.89 13.54 4.91
CA THR A 144 13.36 12.59 5.93
C THR A 144 14.18 11.47 5.31
N LYS A 145 15.14 10.96 6.08
CA LYS A 145 15.83 9.69 5.84
C LYS A 145 15.75 8.76 7.05
N GLU A 146 15.15 9.22 8.15
CA GLU A 146 15.11 8.49 9.41
C GLU A 146 14.06 7.38 9.31
N ASN A 147 14.42 6.21 9.83
CA ASN A 147 13.53 5.05 9.79
C ASN A 147 12.36 5.23 10.77
N CYS A 148 11.14 4.85 10.36
CA CYS A 148 9.92 4.99 11.13
C CYS A 148 9.61 6.45 11.53
N THR A 149 9.78 7.37 10.57
CA THR A 149 9.32 8.77 10.68
C THR A 149 7.80 8.84 10.56
N TYR A 150 7.16 9.72 11.33
CA TYR A 150 5.73 10.01 11.24
C TYR A 150 5.48 11.26 10.39
N PHE A 151 4.80 11.10 9.26
CA PHE A 151 4.33 12.20 8.42
C PHE A 151 2.99 12.70 8.94
N VAL A 152 2.96 13.96 9.40
CA VAL A 152 1.79 14.56 10.04
C VAL A 152 1.36 15.85 9.35
N ASN A 153 0.08 16.20 9.50
CA ASN A 153 -0.44 17.47 9.01
C ASN A 153 0.20 18.67 9.72
N GLN A 154 0.15 19.84 9.07
CA GLN A 154 0.52 21.09 9.73
C GLN A 154 -0.41 21.31 10.93
N GLY A 155 0.18 21.65 12.08
CA GLY A 155 -0.58 21.87 13.32
C GLY A 155 -0.97 20.60 14.08
N TYR A 156 -0.49 19.41 13.68
CA TYR A 156 -0.71 18.16 14.43
C TYR A 156 -0.34 18.31 15.91
N PRO A 157 -1.14 17.78 16.86
CA PRO A 157 -2.26 16.85 16.70
C PRO A 157 -3.61 17.49 16.38
N GLY A 158 -3.68 18.81 16.17
CA GLY A 158 -4.90 19.48 15.73
C GLY A 158 -5.25 19.15 14.27
N PRO A 159 -6.53 19.34 13.87
CA PRO A 159 -6.94 19.17 12.49
C PRO A 159 -6.35 20.27 11.59
N TYR A 160 -6.23 19.96 10.30
CA TYR A 160 -5.80 20.87 9.24
C TYR A 160 -6.98 21.18 8.31
N ASP A 161 -7.34 22.46 8.21
CA ASP A 161 -8.44 22.93 7.36
C ASP A 161 -7.97 23.75 6.14
N GLY A 162 -6.65 23.80 5.91
CA GLY A 162 -6.08 24.50 4.77
C GLY A 162 -6.30 23.77 3.45
N THR A 163 -6.15 24.52 2.35
CA THR A 163 -6.10 23.99 0.98
C THR A 163 -4.69 24.16 0.41
N GLY A 164 -4.27 23.28 -0.48
CA GLY A 164 -2.95 23.31 -1.11
C GLY A 164 -2.28 21.94 -1.12
N SER A 165 -0.98 21.91 -1.41
CA SER A 165 -0.18 20.69 -1.44
C SER A 165 0.73 20.62 -0.21
N CYS A 166 0.67 19.49 0.48
CA CYS A 166 1.56 19.12 1.56
C CYS A 166 2.40 17.92 1.13
N GLN A 167 3.64 18.17 0.74
CA GLN A 167 4.56 17.13 0.29
C GLN A 167 5.59 16.79 1.36
N LEU A 168 5.91 15.51 1.52
CA LEU A 168 7.08 15.02 2.25
C LEU A 168 7.98 14.24 1.29
N THR A 169 9.28 14.52 1.30
CA THR A 169 10.28 13.77 0.53
C THR A 169 10.95 12.71 1.40
N ILE A 170 10.87 11.45 0.99
CA ILE A 170 11.49 10.32 1.69
C ILE A 170 12.75 9.89 0.93
N ASN A 171 13.85 9.82 1.66
CA ASN A 171 15.14 9.35 1.19
C ASN A 171 15.49 8.04 1.90
N LYS A 172 16.22 7.17 1.22
CA LYS A 172 16.72 5.94 1.82
C LYS A 172 17.72 6.27 2.94
N ALA A 173 17.56 5.61 4.08
CA ALA A 173 18.56 5.60 5.15
C ALA A 173 19.85 4.90 4.72
N HIS A 174 19.73 3.91 3.82
CA HIS A 174 20.82 3.04 3.38
C HIS A 174 20.55 2.49 1.95
N PRO A 175 21.58 2.20 1.14
CA PRO A 175 21.40 1.60 -0.19
C PRO A 175 20.65 0.26 -0.22
N ASP A 176 20.73 -0.50 0.87
CA ASP A 176 20.03 -1.78 1.05
C ASP A 176 18.53 -1.62 1.35
N ILE A 177 17.98 -0.41 1.36
CA ILE A 177 16.53 -0.22 1.49
C ILE A 177 15.86 -0.43 0.13
N CYS A 178 14.93 -1.38 0.09
CA CYS A 178 14.18 -1.73 -1.12
C CYS A 178 12.73 -1.24 -1.10
N GLN A 179 12.15 -1.00 0.07
CA GLN A 179 10.72 -0.72 0.17
C GLN A 179 10.43 0.19 1.37
N PHE A 180 9.42 1.04 1.23
CA PHE A 180 8.81 1.81 2.31
C PHE A 180 7.47 1.19 2.66
N ARG A 181 7.23 0.98 3.95
CA ARG A 181 5.91 0.65 4.49
C ARG A 181 5.31 1.90 5.11
N LEU A 182 4.15 2.28 4.60
CA LEU A 182 3.34 3.39 5.08
C LEU A 182 2.19 2.80 5.90
N ASP A 183 2.20 2.95 7.21
CA ASP A 183 1.07 2.58 8.07
C ASP A 183 0.23 3.83 8.36
N PHE A 184 -1.08 3.76 8.13
CA PHE A 184 -1.99 4.90 8.30
C PHE A 184 -2.56 4.91 9.71
N ASP A 185 -1.76 5.34 10.68
CA ASP A 185 -2.17 5.45 12.09
C ASP A 185 -3.37 6.40 12.25
N GLN A 186 -3.40 7.49 11.48
CA GLN A 186 -4.56 8.35 11.29
C GLN A 186 -4.62 8.78 9.83
N PHE A 187 -5.79 8.67 9.21
CA PHE A 187 -6.00 9.15 7.85
C PHE A 187 -7.48 9.47 7.66
N SER A 188 -7.80 10.76 7.72
CA SER A 188 -9.13 11.29 7.41
C SER A 188 -8.97 12.59 6.62
N ILE A 189 -9.29 12.53 5.34
CA ILE A 189 -9.41 13.68 4.43
C ILE A 189 -10.78 13.65 3.78
N ALA A 190 -11.15 14.68 3.01
CA ALA A 190 -12.43 14.67 2.30
C ALA A 190 -12.53 13.43 1.40
N GLY A 191 -13.70 12.78 1.43
CA GLY A 191 -13.98 11.60 0.62
C GLY A 191 -14.10 11.92 -0.88
N PRO A 192 -14.31 10.89 -1.71
CA PRO A 192 -14.60 11.11 -3.12
C PRO A 192 -15.95 11.83 -3.30
N GLU A 193 -16.19 12.38 -4.48
CA GLU A 193 -17.51 12.92 -4.80
C GLU A 193 -18.57 11.78 -4.96
N SER A 194 -19.85 12.12 -4.90
CA SER A 194 -20.93 11.14 -4.69
C SER A 194 -21.51 10.49 -5.96
N ILE A 195 -21.06 10.90 -7.14
CA ILE A 195 -21.59 10.47 -8.43
C ILE A 195 -20.69 9.40 -9.05
N ASP A 196 -19.43 9.72 -9.31
CA ASP A 196 -18.43 8.87 -9.97
C ASP A 196 -17.33 8.41 -9.00
N HIS A 197 -17.51 8.61 -7.70
CA HIS A 197 -16.58 8.28 -6.62
C HIS A 197 -15.10 8.65 -6.87
N ILE A 198 -14.88 9.79 -7.54
CA ILE A 198 -13.53 10.32 -7.79
C ILE A 198 -13.08 11.23 -6.64
N CYS A 199 -11.83 11.05 -6.20
CA CYS A 199 -11.16 11.93 -5.24
C CYS A 199 -10.82 13.30 -5.87
N ASN A 200 -11.81 14.17 -6.08
CA ASN A 200 -11.59 15.48 -6.73
C ASN A 200 -11.10 16.57 -5.77
N ASN A 201 -11.56 16.56 -4.52
CA ASN A 201 -11.23 17.62 -3.55
C ASN A 201 -9.89 17.35 -2.86
N ASP A 202 -9.82 16.24 -2.13
CA ASP A 202 -8.63 15.82 -1.41
C ASP A 202 -8.07 14.53 -2.02
N GLN A 203 -6.76 14.45 -2.11
CA GLN A 203 -6.02 13.32 -2.66
C GLN A 203 -4.75 13.07 -1.85
N PHE A 204 -4.48 11.82 -1.55
CA PHE A 204 -3.16 11.35 -1.18
C PHE A 204 -2.53 10.63 -2.37
N ILE A 205 -1.34 11.07 -2.74
CA ILE A 205 -0.61 10.61 -3.92
C ILE A 205 0.80 10.21 -3.50
N VAL A 206 1.26 9.05 -3.98
CA VAL A 206 2.65 8.61 -3.84
C VAL A 206 3.34 8.64 -5.20
N ALA A 207 4.49 9.28 -5.28
CA ALA A 207 5.29 9.36 -6.50
C ALA A 207 6.75 8.92 -6.26
N GLY A 208 7.44 8.50 -7.33
CA GLY A 208 8.84 8.07 -7.28
C GLY A 208 9.06 6.58 -6.97
N GLY A 209 8.00 5.84 -6.62
CA GLY A 209 8.02 4.38 -6.44
C GLY A 209 7.22 3.63 -7.52
N ASN A 210 6.61 2.51 -7.14
CA ASN A 210 5.61 1.84 -7.98
C ASN A 210 4.41 2.77 -8.24
N PRO A 211 3.79 2.71 -9.43
CA PRO A 211 2.56 3.47 -9.69
C PRO A 211 1.48 3.12 -8.66
N THR A 212 0.86 4.15 -8.08
CA THR A 212 -0.27 4.01 -7.16
C THR A 212 -1.38 4.96 -7.57
N SER A 213 -2.63 4.52 -7.47
CA SER A 213 -3.78 5.39 -7.64
C SER A 213 -3.93 6.32 -6.43
N ALA A 214 -4.40 7.55 -6.67
CA ALA A 214 -4.73 8.46 -5.59
C ALA A 214 -5.84 7.89 -4.71
N ILE A 215 -5.73 8.09 -3.39
CA ILE A 215 -6.76 7.70 -2.44
C ILE A 215 -7.26 8.90 -1.63
N CYS A 216 -8.47 8.81 -1.11
CA CYS A 216 -9.06 9.84 -0.25
C CYS A 216 -10.06 9.23 0.75
N GLY A 217 -10.70 10.10 1.55
CA GLY A 217 -11.62 9.68 2.60
C GLY A 217 -10.92 9.10 3.84
N ILE A 218 -11.49 8.04 4.42
CA ILE A 218 -11.03 7.47 5.69
C ILE A 218 -10.25 6.18 5.41
N ASN A 219 -8.97 6.18 5.78
CA ASN A 219 -8.07 5.04 5.57
C ASN A 219 -7.29 4.64 6.82
N THR A 220 -7.68 5.15 8.00
CA THR A 220 -7.07 4.78 9.27
C THR A 220 -7.04 3.25 9.45
N GLY A 221 -5.86 2.73 9.79
CA GLY A 221 -5.62 1.29 9.97
C GLY A 221 -5.28 0.53 8.68
N ASN A 222 -5.33 1.16 7.51
CA ASN A 222 -4.77 0.59 6.27
C ASN A 222 -3.27 0.87 6.17
N HIS A 223 -2.64 0.32 5.13
CA HIS A 223 -1.22 0.52 4.84
C HIS A 223 -0.92 0.45 3.35
N MET A 224 0.25 0.95 2.97
CA MET A 224 0.81 0.85 1.61
C MET A 224 2.26 0.38 1.64
N TYR A 225 2.63 -0.43 0.66
CA TYR A 225 4.00 -0.82 0.36
C TYR A 225 4.45 -0.13 -0.92
N ILE A 226 5.55 0.64 -0.82
CA ILE A 226 6.07 1.46 -1.90
C ILE A 226 7.50 1.03 -2.22
N ASP A 227 7.77 0.67 -3.48
CA ASP A 227 9.12 0.31 -3.90
C ASP A 227 10.03 1.53 -3.87
N ALA A 228 11.20 1.37 -3.25
CA ALA A 228 12.15 2.46 -3.05
C ALA A 228 13.08 2.69 -4.26
N GLY A 229 12.87 1.97 -5.37
CA GLY A 229 13.71 2.01 -6.56
C GLY A 229 15.13 1.45 -6.34
N VAL A 230 15.96 1.50 -7.38
CA VAL A 230 17.37 1.02 -7.32
C VAL A 230 18.31 2.18 -6.96
N GLY A 231 19.33 1.91 -6.14
CA GLY A 231 20.31 2.93 -5.72
C GLY A 231 19.75 3.95 -4.71
N ASN A 232 20.40 5.11 -4.60
CA ASN A 232 20.09 6.15 -3.59
C ASN A 232 19.47 7.43 -4.16
N THR A 233 19.28 7.52 -5.48
CA THR A 233 19.05 8.81 -6.17
C THR A 233 17.59 9.11 -6.48
N ASN A 234 16.67 8.19 -6.19
CA ASN A 234 15.25 8.33 -6.53
C ASN A 234 14.44 8.46 -5.24
N PRO A 235 14.21 9.70 -4.75
CA PRO A 235 13.37 9.91 -3.58
C PRO A 235 11.91 9.57 -3.90
N VAL A 236 11.22 9.02 -2.91
CA VAL A 236 9.76 8.84 -2.94
C VAL A 236 9.12 10.06 -2.31
N THR A 237 8.08 10.61 -2.93
CA THR A 237 7.33 11.73 -2.35
C THR A 237 5.92 11.31 -1.97
N LEU A 238 5.50 11.71 -0.78
CA LEU A 238 4.13 11.58 -0.31
C LEU A 238 3.48 12.94 -0.39
N ASN A 239 2.31 13.04 -1.03
CA ASN A 239 1.66 14.32 -1.26
C ASN A 239 0.19 14.26 -0.87
N PHE A 240 -0.20 15.09 0.10
CA PHE A 240 -1.60 15.43 0.32
C PHE A 240 -1.93 16.69 -0.47
N VAL A 241 -2.78 16.55 -1.49
CA VAL A 241 -3.37 17.68 -2.22
C VAL A 241 -4.77 17.87 -1.66
N THR A 242 -5.06 19.07 -1.17
CA THR A 242 -6.29 19.40 -0.44
C THR A 242 -6.98 20.58 -1.08
N SER A 243 -8.29 20.50 -1.25
CA SER A 243 -9.09 21.56 -1.85
C SER A 243 -10.57 21.46 -1.43
N GLY A 244 -11.41 22.34 -1.96
CA GLY A 244 -12.84 22.35 -1.65
C GLY A 244 -13.18 23.12 -0.37
N LEU A 245 -14.30 22.75 0.25
CA LEU A 245 -14.85 23.39 1.44
C LEU A 245 -14.05 23.03 2.71
N SER A 246 -14.40 23.70 3.82
CA SER A 246 -13.85 23.40 5.14
C SER A 246 -14.11 21.94 5.53
N PHE A 247 -13.05 21.25 5.91
CA PHE A 247 -13.04 19.86 6.38
C PHE A 247 -11.90 19.68 7.40
N PRO A 248 -12.17 19.07 8.58
CA PRO A 248 -11.17 18.88 9.61
C PRO A 248 -10.24 17.71 9.27
N ARG A 249 -9.31 17.92 8.34
CA ARG A 249 -8.40 16.87 7.86
C ARG A 249 -7.42 16.50 8.96
N ASN A 250 -7.07 15.23 9.05
CA ASN A 250 -6.07 14.76 9.99
C ASN A 250 -5.34 13.55 9.39
N TRP A 251 -4.01 13.59 9.42
CA TRP A 251 -3.21 12.45 9.00
C TRP A 251 -1.96 12.29 9.87
N LYS A 252 -1.64 11.03 10.11
CA LYS A 252 -0.41 10.54 10.72
C LYS A 252 -0.06 9.24 10.03
N ILE A 253 0.95 9.29 9.16
CA ILE A 253 1.45 8.13 8.42
C ILE A 253 2.81 7.75 8.99
N LYS A 254 2.95 6.53 9.50
CA LYS A 254 4.24 5.99 9.94
C LYS A 254 4.98 5.40 8.75
N ILE A 255 6.20 5.85 8.51
CA ILE A 255 7.01 5.50 7.34
C ILE A 255 8.21 4.66 7.80
N CYS A 256 8.11 3.35 7.69
CA CYS A 256 9.22 2.46 8.00
C CYS A 256 9.92 1.97 6.72
N GLN A 257 11.24 1.87 6.77
CA GLN A 257 12.10 1.44 5.67
C GLN A 257 12.43 -0.05 5.83
N ILE A 258 12.25 -0.80 4.75
CA ILE A 258 12.42 -2.25 4.70
C ILE A 258 13.69 -2.57 3.90
N PRO A 259 14.68 -3.22 4.54
CA PRO A 259 15.86 -3.71 3.85
C PRO A 259 15.53 -4.83 2.85
N CYS A 260 16.31 -4.89 1.77
CA CYS A 260 16.09 -5.80 0.63
C CYS A 260 16.07 -7.28 1.05
N ASN A 261 16.93 -7.66 2.00
CA ASN A 261 17.16 -9.04 2.42
C ASN A 261 16.36 -9.43 3.67
N THR A 262 15.08 -9.06 3.74
CA THR A 262 14.22 -9.33 4.89
C THR A 262 13.02 -10.19 4.53
N ILE A 263 12.58 -11.03 5.46
CA ILE A 263 11.45 -11.95 5.29
C ILE A 263 10.08 -11.26 5.36
N TYR A 264 10.06 -9.98 5.71
CA TYR A 264 8.86 -9.16 5.88
C TYR A 264 8.72 -8.08 4.81
N ARG A 265 9.62 -8.10 3.80
CA ARG A 265 9.46 -7.36 2.55
C ARG A 265 8.26 -7.93 1.78
N ALA A 266 7.41 -7.05 1.28
CA ALA A 266 6.33 -7.46 0.40
C ALA A 266 6.86 -7.85 -0.97
N GLU A 267 6.15 -8.76 -1.65
CA GLU A 267 6.45 -9.11 -3.04
C GLU A 267 6.28 -7.90 -3.97
N GLU A 268 7.00 -7.89 -5.09
CA GLU A 268 6.96 -6.78 -6.05
C GLU A 268 5.56 -6.65 -6.66
N GLY A 269 5.09 -5.40 -6.77
CA GLY A 269 3.74 -5.09 -7.28
C GLY A 269 2.61 -5.26 -6.26
N CYS A 270 2.90 -5.58 -5.00
CA CYS A 270 1.91 -5.62 -3.93
C CYS A 270 1.81 -4.26 -3.24
N LEU A 271 0.66 -3.59 -3.38
CA LEU A 271 0.43 -2.32 -2.69
C LEU A 271 -0.04 -2.54 -1.25
N GLN A 272 -0.87 -3.55 -1.03
CA GLN A 272 -1.17 -4.06 0.32
C GLN A 272 -0.53 -5.44 0.47
N TYR A 273 0.10 -5.68 1.63
CA TYR A 273 0.69 -6.97 1.96
C TYR A 273 0.27 -7.43 3.35
N PHE A 274 -0.22 -8.65 3.43
CA PHE A 274 -0.69 -9.29 4.66
C PHE A 274 0.11 -10.54 4.95
N THR A 275 0.22 -10.90 6.23
CA THR A 275 0.93 -12.08 6.70
C THR A 275 0.09 -12.84 7.73
N GLY A 276 0.44 -14.09 7.99
CA GLY A 276 -0.31 -14.94 8.91
C GLY A 276 -1.32 -15.83 8.20
N VAL A 277 -1.82 -16.81 8.95
CA VAL A 277 -2.76 -17.83 8.45
C VAL A 277 -4.17 -17.27 8.23
N SER A 278 -4.50 -16.15 8.85
CA SER A 278 -5.79 -15.48 8.70
C SER A 278 -5.64 -13.99 8.94
N GLY A 279 -6.52 -13.19 8.34
CA GLY A 279 -6.56 -11.76 8.56
C GLY A 279 -7.74 -11.11 7.86
N GLN A 280 -7.78 -9.78 7.91
CA GLN A 280 -8.81 -8.97 7.29
C GLN A 280 -8.19 -8.05 6.26
N ILE A 281 -8.85 -7.91 5.12
CA ILE A 281 -8.46 -7.08 3.99
C ILE A 281 -9.60 -6.09 3.74
N LYS A 282 -9.25 -4.82 3.52
CA LYS A 282 -10.20 -3.78 3.14
C LYS A 282 -9.68 -3.05 1.91
N SER A 283 -10.58 -2.73 0.99
CA SER A 283 -10.28 -1.72 -0.03
C SER A 283 -10.07 -0.35 0.62
N TYR A 284 -9.32 0.53 -0.02
CA TYR A 284 -9.21 1.91 0.43
C TYR A 284 -10.58 2.58 0.49
N ASN A 285 -10.76 3.46 1.48
CA ASN A 285 -12.00 4.16 1.82
C ASN A 285 -13.21 3.25 2.13
N TYR A 286 -13.00 1.97 2.40
CA TYR A 286 -14.07 1.08 2.84
C TYR A 286 -14.57 1.47 4.24
N ASP A 287 -15.86 1.76 4.33
CA ASP A 287 -16.61 1.86 5.57
C ASP A 287 -18.06 1.40 5.31
N PRO A 288 -18.62 0.50 6.13
CA PRO A 288 -19.95 -0.06 5.85
C PRO A 288 -21.07 0.97 5.99
N ALA A 289 -20.89 2.03 6.78
CA ALA A 289 -21.92 3.04 7.02
C ALA A 289 -21.93 4.11 5.92
N PHE A 290 -20.75 4.66 5.60
CA PHE A 290 -20.61 5.88 4.82
C PHE A 290 -19.53 5.84 3.73
N GLY A 291 -18.69 4.80 3.68
CA GLY A 291 -17.58 4.71 2.74
C GLY A 291 -18.05 4.73 1.28
N LEU A 292 -17.21 5.10 0.35
CA LEU A 292 -17.50 4.97 -1.08
C LEU A 292 -16.33 4.27 -1.73
N GLN A 293 -16.62 3.27 -2.55
CA GLN A 293 -15.61 2.63 -3.40
C GLN A 293 -14.90 3.70 -4.20
N LEU A 294 -13.58 3.78 -4.08
CA LEU A 294 -12.82 4.73 -4.87
C LEU A 294 -12.76 4.25 -6.32
N SER A 295 -12.98 5.14 -7.27
CA SER A 295 -12.82 4.86 -8.69
C SER A 295 -11.36 5.07 -9.13
N LYS A 296 -11.03 4.58 -10.34
CA LYS A 296 -9.68 4.61 -10.95
C LYS A 296 -8.61 3.91 -10.11
N GLN A 297 -8.99 2.89 -9.37
CA GLN A 297 -8.07 2.05 -8.61
C GLN A 297 -7.63 0.86 -9.45
N ASP A 298 -6.32 0.65 -9.54
CA ASP A 298 -5.71 -0.58 -10.06
C ASP A 298 -4.52 -0.93 -9.17
N TYR A 299 -4.70 -1.92 -8.29
CA TYR A 299 -3.65 -2.35 -7.38
C TYR A 299 -3.80 -3.80 -6.96
N SER A 300 -2.71 -4.39 -6.51
CA SER A 300 -2.71 -5.75 -5.97
C SER A 300 -2.62 -5.79 -4.46
N ILE A 301 -3.33 -6.76 -3.90
CA ILE A 301 -3.31 -7.14 -2.49
C ILE A 301 -2.69 -8.52 -2.42
N CYS A 302 -1.65 -8.66 -1.62
CA CYS A 302 -0.88 -9.90 -1.52
C CYS A 302 -0.90 -10.44 -0.11
N ILE A 303 -0.93 -11.75 0.01
CA ILE A 303 -0.94 -12.45 1.29
C ILE A 303 0.20 -13.45 1.25
N ARG A 304 1.12 -13.34 2.22
CA ARG A 304 2.24 -14.27 2.33
C ARG A 304 1.73 -15.68 2.56
N LYS A 305 2.08 -16.61 1.68
CA LYS A 305 1.81 -18.03 1.90
C LYS A 305 2.60 -18.53 3.12
N GLU A 306 1.90 -19.02 4.14
CA GLU A 306 2.54 -19.63 5.29
C GLU A 306 2.96 -21.08 4.96
N ARG A 307 3.93 -21.61 5.70
CA ARG A 307 4.45 -22.97 5.46
C ARG A 307 3.33 -24.00 5.64
N ASN A 308 3.26 -24.98 4.73
CA ASN A 308 2.26 -26.06 4.71
C ASN A 308 0.82 -25.60 4.42
N PHE A 309 0.64 -24.40 3.85
CA PHE A 309 -0.64 -23.94 3.31
C PHE A 309 -0.63 -23.94 1.78
N CYS A 310 -1.68 -24.48 1.17
CA CYS A 310 -1.79 -24.70 -0.28
C CYS A 310 -3.01 -24.05 -0.92
N GLY A 311 -3.99 -23.60 -0.12
CA GLY A 311 -5.12 -22.84 -0.60
C GLY A 311 -5.47 -21.70 0.34
N ILE A 312 -6.45 -20.90 -0.06
CA ILE A 312 -6.92 -19.76 0.73
C ILE A 312 -8.42 -19.57 0.51
N GLN A 313 -9.13 -19.29 1.59
CA GLN A 313 -10.54 -18.95 1.59
C GLN A 313 -10.72 -17.47 1.88
N TYR A 314 -11.73 -16.86 1.26
CA TYR A 314 -12.16 -15.48 1.49
C TYR A 314 -13.66 -15.47 1.77
N ALA A 315 -14.04 -14.79 2.86
CA ALA A 315 -15.43 -14.54 3.19
C ALA A 315 -15.64 -13.04 3.41
N ALA A 316 -16.79 -12.52 2.99
CA ALA A 316 -17.15 -11.14 3.29
C ALA A 316 -17.19 -10.94 4.82
N CYS A 317 -16.66 -9.81 5.30
CA CYS A 317 -16.72 -9.46 6.70
C CYS A 317 -18.17 -9.39 7.20
N PRO A 318 -18.44 -9.64 8.49
CA PRO A 318 -19.73 -9.33 9.08
C PRO A 318 -20.02 -7.83 8.96
N ASP A 319 -21.17 -7.48 8.39
CA ASP A 319 -21.72 -6.13 8.43
C ASP A 319 -22.76 -6.09 9.56
N THR A 320 -22.45 -5.30 10.59
CA THR A 320 -23.32 -5.14 11.77
C THR A 320 -24.06 -3.80 11.77
N VAL A 321 -23.82 -2.97 10.75
CA VAL A 321 -24.38 -1.61 10.65
C VAL A 321 -25.62 -1.62 9.76
N ASN A 322 -25.64 -2.45 8.73
CA ASN A 322 -26.71 -2.49 7.73
C ASN A 322 -27.51 -3.79 7.79
N ASN A 323 -28.81 -3.72 7.42
CA ASN A 323 -29.68 -4.90 7.35
C ASN A 323 -29.29 -5.82 6.19
N ARG A 324 -28.92 -5.22 5.06
CA ARG A 324 -28.25 -5.90 3.95
C ARG A 324 -26.75 -5.62 4.03
N THR A 325 -25.93 -6.65 3.92
CA THR A 325 -24.47 -6.50 3.96
C THR A 325 -23.96 -5.63 2.81
N HIS A 326 -23.11 -4.66 3.16
CA HIS A 326 -22.26 -3.90 2.25
C HIS A 326 -20.78 -4.29 2.40
N ALA A 327 -20.50 -5.50 2.90
CA ALA A 327 -19.13 -6.00 3.03
C ALA A 327 -18.46 -6.34 1.70
N PHE A 328 -19.23 -6.49 0.63
CA PHE A 328 -18.71 -6.63 -0.73
C PHE A 328 -19.69 -6.02 -1.73
N THR A 329 -19.37 -4.83 -2.23
CA THR A 329 -20.15 -4.10 -3.23
C THR A 329 -19.18 -3.41 -4.15
N LEU A 330 -19.09 -3.92 -5.38
CA LEU A 330 -18.19 -3.41 -6.41
C LEU A 330 -18.91 -2.94 -7.67
N SER A 331 -20.09 -3.51 -7.95
CA SER A 331 -20.87 -3.11 -9.12
C SER A 331 -22.38 -3.17 -8.90
N GLY A 332 -23.10 -2.40 -9.71
CA GLY A 332 -24.55 -2.32 -9.73
C GLY A 332 -25.11 -1.35 -8.69
N ASN A 333 -26.43 -1.24 -8.66
CA ASN A 333 -27.09 -0.31 -7.75
C ASN A 333 -27.28 -0.93 -6.36
N THR A 334 -26.34 -0.65 -5.47
CA THR A 334 -26.36 -1.05 -4.07
C THR A 334 -26.93 0.05 -3.15
N ARG A 335 -27.54 1.11 -3.70
CA ARG A 335 -28.28 2.12 -2.92
C ARG A 335 -29.56 1.51 -2.34
N GLY A 336 -29.52 1.12 -1.07
CA GLY A 336 -30.69 0.64 -0.34
C GLY A 336 -30.44 -0.72 0.31
N GLN A 337 -31.54 -1.42 0.63
CA GLN A 337 -31.50 -2.67 1.41
C GLN A 337 -31.91 -3.91 0.60
N THR A 338 -32.23 -3.74 -0.69
CA THR A 338 -32.49 -4.88 -1.58
C THR A 338 -31.18 -5.59 -1.89
N ALA A 339 -31.17 -6.92 -1.92
CA ALA A 339 -29.99 -7.68 -2.32
C ALA A 339 -29.64 -7.42 -3.80
N VAL A 340 -28.35 -7.31 -4.11
CA VAL A 340 -27.83 -7.18 -5.48
C VAL A 340 -26.95 -8.38 -5.72
N SER A 341 -27.18 -9.05 -6.85
CA SER A 341 -26.48 -10.28 -7.19
C SER A 341 -24.98 -10.05 -7.35
N SER A 342 -24.23 -11.12 -7.10
CA SER A 342 -22.89 -11.31 -7.62
C SER A 342 -22.92 -11.52 -9.13
N ASN A 343 -21.85 -11.10 -9.78
CA ASN A 343 -21.55 -11.37 -11.18
C ASN A 343 -20.10 -11.90 -11.28
N THR A 344 -19.75 -12.49 -12.42
CA THR A 344 -18.44 -13.14 -12.60
C THR A 344 -17.81 -12.81 -13.96
N GLY A 345 -16.50 -13.02 -14.10
CA GLY A 345 -15.77 -12.93 -15.36
C GLY A 345 -16.20 -13.95 -16.40
N THR A 346 -17.37 -13.77 -17.00
CA THR A 346 -17.95 -14.63 -18.06
C THR A 346 -18.34 -13.81 -19.28
N ILE A 347 -18.53 -14.45 -20.43
CA ILE A 347 -19.12 -13.81 -21.62
C ILE A 347 -20.64 -13.78 -21.43
N GLY A 348 -21.24 -12.59 -21.44
CA GLY A 348 -22.68 -12.42 -21.30
C GLY A 348 -23.07 -11.16 -20.52
N PRO A 349 -24.36 -10.99 -20.19
CA PRO A 349 -24.87 -9.78 -19.52
C PRO A 349 -24.39 -9.60 -18.07
N ASN A 350 -23.81 -10.65 -17.48
CA ASN A 350 -23.30 -10.66 -16.11
C ASN A 350 -21.76 -10.61 -16.07
N SER A 351 -21.14 -9.99 -17.08
CA SER A 351 -19.69 -9.86 -17.16
C SER A 351 -19.18 -8.78 -16.22
N CYS A 352 -18.17 -9.10 -15.41
CA CYS A 352 -17.45 -8.12 -14.59
C CYS A 352 -16.43 -7.33 -15.41
N ASN A 353 -16.90 -6.33 -16.16
CA ASN A 353 -16.11 -5.57 -17.13
C ASN A 353 -15.90 -4.08 -16.78
N GLU A 354 -16.51 -3.59 -15.69
CA GLU A 354 -16.34 -2.21 -15.21
C GLU A 354 -15.51 -2.19 -13.92
N ASP A 355 -16.08 -2.75 -12.86
CA ASP A 355 -15.47 -2.80 -11.53
C ASP A 355 -15.43 -4.24 -11.03
N TRP A 356 -14.27 -4.70 -10.56
CA TRP A 356 -14.12 -6.09 -10.16
C TRP A 356 -12.94 -6.35 -9.22
N LEU A 357 -13.06 -7.46 -8.51
CA LEU A 357 -11.97 -8.07 -7.77
C LEU A 357 -11.55 -9.35 -8.48
N ILE A 358 -10.26 -9.45 -8.81
CA ILE A 358 -9.67 -10.69 -9.28
C ILE A 358 -9.27 -11.55 -8.08
N ILE A 359 -9.80 -12.76 -8.04
CA ILE A 359 -9.29 -13.87 -7.22
C ILE A 359 -8.94 -15.00 -8.20
N PRO A 360 -7.65 -15.27 -8.45
CA PRO A 360 -7.25 -16.22 -9.48
C PRO A 360 -7.84 -17.60 -9.23
N CYS A 361 -8.51 -18.16 -10.24
CA CYS A 361 -9.15 -19.47 -10.19
C CYS A 361 -10.00 -19.68 -8.91
N ALA A 362 -10.95 -18.77 -8.70
CA ALA A 362 -11.89 -18.78 -7.61
C ALA A 362 -13.04 -19.78 -7.81
N THR A 363 -13.45 -20.44 -6.72
CA THR A 363 -14.65 -21.30 -6.64
C THR A 363 -15.35 -21.12 -5.28
N ASN A 364 -16.64 -21.40 -5.18
CA ASN A 364 -17.32 -21.47 -3.89
C ASN A 364 -16.85 -22.70 -3.08
N VAL A 365 -16.64 -22.55 -1.78
CA VAL A 365 -16.38 -23.68 -0.87
C VAL A 365 -17.56 -24.65 -0.87
N GLY A 366 -17.28 -25.95 -0.89
CA GLY A 366 -18.30 -27.01 -0.85
C GLY A 366 -18.96 -27.31 -2.20
N ARG A 367 -18.52 -26.66 -3.28
CA ARG A 367 -19.00 -26.96 -4.64
C ARG A 367 -18.52 -28.33 -5.10
N THR A 368 -19.45 -29.17 -5.54
CA THR A 368 -19.19 -30.56 -5.97
C THR A 368 -19.11 -30.75 -7.49
N GLU A 369 -19.53 -29.75 -8.28
CA GLU A 369 -19.57 -29.84 -9.75
C GLU A 369 -18.39 -29.14 -10.44
N LEU A 370 -17.95 -29.73 -11.56
CA LEU A 370 -16.79 -29.35 -12.38
C LEU A 370 -17.05 -28.10 -13.26
N LEU A 371 -17.57 -27.02 -12.70
CA LEU A 371 -17.52 -25.75 -13.39
C LEU A 371 -16.11 -25.17 -13.31
N ALA A 372 -15.62 -24.64 -14.42
CA ALA A 372 -14.36 -23.92 -14.48
C ALA A 372 -14.36 -22.81 -13.43
N CYS A 373 -13.21 -22.64 -12.75
CA CYS A 373 -13.03 -21.54 -11.83
C CYS A 373 -13.12 -20.19 -12.55
N VAL A 374 -13.53 -19.15 -11.83
CA VAL A 374 -13.63 -17.79 -12.35
C VAL A 374 -12.43 -16.96 -11.90
N ASP A 375 -12.15 -15.86 -12.58
CA ASP A 375 -11.06 -14.95 -12.22
C ASP A 375 -11.60 -13.66 -11.59
N ARG A 376 -12.66 -13.07 -12.17
CA ARG A 376 -13.27 -11.81 -11.72
C ARG A 376 -14.58 -12.05 -10.98
N ILE A 377 -14.76 -11.31 -9.89
CA ILE A 377 -15.98 -11.27 -9.08
C ILE A 377 -16.37 -9.81 -8.89
N CYS A 378 -17.64 -9.48 -9.13
CA CYS A 378 -18.20 -8.14 -8.98
C CYS A 378 -19.66 -8.21 -8.55
N GLY A 379 -20.37 -7.08 -8.57
CA GLY A 379 -21.74 -6.99 -8.10
C GLY A 379 -21.83 -6.61 -6.62
N GLY A 380 -22.95 -6.93 -5.99
CA GLY A 380 -23.24 -6.54 -4.60
C GLY A 380 -23.13 -7.66 -3.56
N THR A 381 -22.65 -8.84 -3.97
CA THR A 381 -22.53 -10.02 -3.12
C THR A 381 -21.24 -10.75 -3.49
N LEU A 382 -20.50 -11.28 -2.51
CA LEU A 382 -19.34 -12.12 -2.77
C LEU A 382 -19.79 -13.55 -3.09
N ASN A 383 -19.65 -13.98 -4.34
CA ASN A 383 -19.95 -15.35 -4.77
C ASN A 383 -19.30 -15.63 -6.15
N THR A 384 -18.90 -16.86 -6.44
CA THR A 384 -18.38 -17.26 -7.77
C THR A 384 -19.47 -17.74 -8.74
N GLU A 385 -20.73 -17.53 -8.40
CA GLU A 385 -21.92 -17.82 -9.21
C GLU A 385 -22.84 -16.59 -9.15
N ILE A 386 -23.83 -16.51 -10.05
CA ILE A 386 -24.84 -15.45 -9.98
C ILE A 386 -25.79 -15.76 -8.82
N SER A 387 -25.69 -15.00 -7.74
CA SER A 387 -26.44 -15.25 -6.50
C SER A 387 -26.59 -13.97 -5.69
N THR A 388 -27.67 -13.88 -4.93
CA THR A 388 -27.87 -12.85 -3.90
C THR A 388 -27.42 -13.29 -2.51
N THR A 389 -26.92 -14.53 -2.39
CA THR A 389 -26.43 -15.12 -1.14
C THR A 389 -24.91 -15.17 -1.16
N ALA A 390 -24.27 -14.57 -0.15
CA ALA A 390 -22.83 -14.59 -0.02
C ALA A 390 -22.31 -16.02 0.19
N ALA A 391 -21.18 -16.35 -0.43
CA ALA A 391 -20.48 -17.60 -0.27
C ALA A 391 -19.03 -17.36 0.16
N THR A 392 -18.43 -18.36 0.80
CA THR A 392 -16.98 -18.37 1.00
C THR A 392 -16.32 -18.81 -0.30
N VAL A 393 -15.38 -18.00 -0.78
CA VAL A 393 -14.66 -18.23 -2.03
C VAL A 393 -13.30 -18.86 -1.73
N PHE A 394 -12.87 -19.81 -2.53
CA PHE A 394 -11.65 -20.58 -2.37
C PHE A 394 -10.78 -20.50 -3.63
N SER A 395 -9.46 -20.44 -3.43
CA SER A 395 -8.45 -20.54 -4.50
C SER A 395 -7.23 -21.33 -4.01
N THR A 396 -6.59 -22.05 -4.94
CA THR A 396 -5.31 -22.75 -4.74
C THR A 396 -4.15 -22.09 -5.49
N VAL A 397 -4.42 -20.99 -6.19
CA VAL A 397 -3.40 -20.30 -7.00
C VAL A 397 -2.43 -19.56 -6.09
N LYS A 398 -1.15 -19.82 -6.30
CA LYS A 398 -0.03 -19.23 -5.54
C LYS A 398 0.82 -18.36 -6.49
N PRO A 399 1.35 -17.21 -6.06
CA PRO A 399 1.16 -16.59 -4.74
C PRO A 399 -0.30 -16.14 -4.52
N PHE A 400 -0.72 -16.03 -3.25
CA PHE A 400 -2.06 -15.55 -2.91
C PHE A 400 -2.12 -14.04 -3.17
N ARG A 401 -2.66 -13.68 -4.33
CA ARG A 401 -2.74 -12.30 -4.82
C ARG A 401 -4.14 -12.01 -5.35
N LEU A 402 -4.70 -10.89 -4.91
CA LEU A 402 -5.93 -10.32 -5.42
C LEU A 402 -5.57 -9.05 -6.21
N THR A 403 -6.36 -8.72 -7.23
CA THR A 403 -6.23 -7.46 -7.97
C THR A 403 -7.55 -6.72 -7.93
N VAL A 404 -7.50 -5.47 -7.50
CA VAL A 404 -8.64 -4.56 -7.49
C VAL A 404 -8.60 -3.74 -8.77
N HIS A 405 -9.71 -3.68 -9.49
CA HIS A 405 -9.87 -2.79 -10.64
C HIS A 405 -11.20 -2.05 -10.51
N THR A 406 -11.16 -0.74 -10.72
CA THR A 406 -12.35 0.13 -10.79
C THR A 406 -12.14 1.14 -11.90
N ASN A 407 -13.16 1.35 -12.72
CA ASN A 407 -13.11 2.29 -13.83
C ASN A 407 -13.33 3.73 -13.32
N ASN A 408 -13.80 4.64 -14.17
CA ASN A 408 -14.11 6.02 -13.78
C ASN A 408 -15.58 6.42 -13.98
N ILE A 409 -16.47 5.44 -14.10
CA ILE A 409 -17.88 5.65 -14.43
C ILE A 409 -18.71 4.80 -13.48
N GLU A 410 -19.39 5.47 -12.54
CA GLU A 410 -20.28 4.79 -11.62
C GLU A 410 -21.74 5.05 -12.03
N ALA A 411 -22.13 6.31 -12.10
CA ALA A 411 -23.51 6.67 -12.42
C ALA A 411 -23.91 6.38 -13.88
N PRO A 412 -25.19 6.03 -14.15
CA PRO A 412 -26.30 5.91 -13.20
C PRO A 412 -26.51 4.47 -12.66
N SER A 413 -25.83 3.48 -13.21
CA SER A 413 -26.10 2.06 -12.96
C SER A 413 -25.28 1.46 -11.83
N ASP A 414 -24.09 2.01 -11.59
CA ASP A 414 -23.21 1.64 -10.52
C ASP A 414 -23.29 2.67 -9.39
N ALA A 415 -23.86 2.29 -8.26
CA ALA A 415 -24.31 3.30 -7.31
C ALA A 415 -24.34 2.78 -5.88
N GLY A 416 -23.74 3.53 -4.95
CA GLY A 416 -23.79 3.23 -3.53
C GLY A 416 -22.79 2.16 -3.06
N ASN A 417 -21.87 1.76 -3.92
CA ASN A 417 -20.84 0.79 -3.56
C ASN A 417 -19.88 1.33 -2.51
N ARG A 418 -19.53 0.47 -1.57
CA ARG A 418 -18.63 0.73 -0.45
C ARG A 418 -17.23 0.15 -0.66
N GLY A 419 -17.03 -0.66 -1.70
CA GLY A 419 -15.83 -1.48 -1.88
C GLY A 419 -15.99 -2.83 -1.18
N PHE A 420 -14.94 -3.32 -0.51
CA PHE A 420 -15.01 -4.61 0.17
C PHE A 420 -14.22 -4.66 1.49
N CYS A 421 -14.71 -5.53 2.38
CA CYS A 421 -13.99 -6.10 3.51
C CYS A 421 -14.07 -7.63 3.42
N LEU A 422 -12.92 -8.28 3.37
CA LEU A 422 -12.80 -9.74 3.31
C LEU A 422 -11.98 -10.26 4.48
N ASN A 423 -12.47 -11.30 5.14
CA ASN A 423 -11.64 -12.14 6.01
C ASN A 423 -11.04 -13.26 5.17
N TYR A 424 -9.73 -13.47 5.29
CA TYR A 424 -9.06 -14.60 4.65
C TYR A 424 -8.61 -15.64 5.68
N VAL A 425 -8.60 -16.91 5.26
CA VAL A 425 -8.04 -18.03 6.03
C VAL A 425 -7.32 -18.97 5.08
N GLN A 426 -6.02 -19.13 5.25
CA GLN A 426 -5.21 -20.09 4.51
C GLN A 426 -5.61 -21.51 4.88
N GLN A 427 -5.68 -22.39 3.88
CA GLN A 427 -6.04 -23.79 4.03
C GLN A 427 -4.77 -24.67 3.98
N PRO A 428 -4.59 -25.58 4.95
CA PRO A 428 -3.43 -26.46 4.97
C PRO A 428 -3.40 -27.33 3.71
N CYS A 429 -2.20 -27.72 3.29
CA CYS A 429 -2.05 -28.70 2.23
C CYS A 429 -2.73 -30.01 2.64
N SER A 430 -3.55 -30.55 1.74
CA SER A 430 -4.10 -31.90 1.83
C SER A 430 -3.78 -32.61 0.53
N ASN A 431 -3.93 -33.94 0.48
CA ASN A 431 -3.65 -34.74 -0.73
C ASN A 431 -4.39 -34.23 -2.00
N ASN A 432 -5.45 -33.41 -1.84
CA ASN A 432 -6.21 -32.82 -2.95
C ASN A 432 -5.70 -31.45 -3.42
N TYR A 433 -4.74 -30.83 -2.72
CA TYR A 433 -4.25 -29.47 -2.98
C TYR A 433 -2.74 -29.40 -3.25
N GLU A 434 -2.08 -30.55 -3.36
CA GLU A 434 -0.69 -30.64 -3.85
C GLU A 434 -0.66 -30.55 -5.38
N VAL A 435 -0.69 -29.33 -5.90
CA VAL A 435 -0.35 -29.02 -7.30
C VAL A 435 0.74 -27.95 -7.33
#